data_AF-A0A953W6Z3-F1
#
_entry.id   AF-A0A953W6Z3-F1
#
_cell.length_a   1.000
_cell.length_b   1.000
_cell.length_c   1.000
_cell.angle_alpha   90.00
_cell.angle_beta   90.00
_cell.angle_gamma   90.00
#
_symmetry.space_group_name_H-M   'P 1'
#
loop_
_entity.id
_entity.type
_entity.pdbx_description
1 polymer ?
#
loop_
_entity_poly.entity_id
_entity_poly.type
_entity_poly.pdbx_seq_one_letter_code
_entity_poly.pdbx_strand_id
1 'polypeptide(L)'
;MTSHPEHENTPMYLIKPDLKTYLDGFFYAVVLTVIPFALVWLGGMKKTPGVIMITAFAVIQIGIHMRFFLHYSTERAPVSATISIALAIIAGAVFVGGALWIMGDLNARMMP
;
A
#
# COMPACT_ATOMS: atom_id res chain seq x y z
N MET A 1 45.82 4.16 40.48
CA MET A 1 45.04 2.93 40.69
C MET A 1 43.82 3.01 39.79
N THR A 2 43.82 2.14 38.80
CA THR A 2 42.91 2.09 37.65
C THR A 2 41.60 1.43 38.03
N SER A 3 40.48 2.04 37.69
CA SER A 3 39.22 1.31 37.52
C SER A 3 38.50 1.91 36.31
N HIS A 4 39.04 1.61 35.13
CA HIS A 4 38.26 1.56 33.90
C HIS A 4 37.13 0.55 34.15
N PRO A 5 35.84 0.95 34.07
CA PRO A 5 34.79 -0.04 34.00
C PRO A 5 34.94 -0.77 32.68
N GLU A 6 35.10 -2.08 32.79
CA GLU A 6 35.23 -3.01 31.67
C GLU A 6 34.07 -2.82 30.71
N HIS A 7 34.37 -2.75 29.41
CA HIS A 7 33.36 -2.83 28.37
C HIS A 7 32.63 -4.17 28.51
N GLU A 8 31.51 -4.16 29.22
CA GLU A 8 30.60 -5.30 29.34
C GLU A 8 30.20 -5.71 27.93
N ASN A 9 30.57 -6.93 27.56
CA ASN A 9 30.28 -7.55 26.28
C ASN A 9 28.77 -7.79 26.21
N THR A 10 27.99 -6.75 25.93
CA THR A 10 26.56 -6.89 25.71
C THR A 10 26.42 -7.76 24.47
N PRO A 11 25.90 -8.99 24.56
CA PRO A 11 25.70 -9.80 23.36
C PRO A 11 24.83 -8.96 22.44
N MET A 12 25.35 -8.66 21.24
CA MET A 12 24.62 -7.95 20.20
C MET A 12 23.27 -8.65 20.08
N TYR A 13 22.23 -8.04 20.64
CA TYR A 13 20.87 -8.53 20.55
C TYR A 13 20.57 -8.50 19.06
N LEU A 14 20.67 -9.66 18.42
CA LEU A 14 20.31 -9.81 17.02
C LEU A 14 18.83 -9.52 16.95
N ILE A 15 18.50 -8.24 16.74
CA ILE A 15 17.19 -7.79 16.30
C ILE A 15 17.00 -8.52 14.98
N LYS A 16 16.39 -9.71 15.03
CA LYS A 16 15.94 -10.37 13.82
C LYS A 16 14.91 -9.41 13.24
N PRO A 17 15.17 -8.79 12.07
CA PRO A 17 14.11 -8.06 11.41
C PRO A 17 12.94 -9.03 11.27
N ASP A 18 11.73 -8.55 11.54
CA ASP A 18 10.52 -9.37 11.40
C ASP A 18 10.20 -9.56 9.91
N LEU A 19 11.10 -10.29 9.24
CA LEU A 19 11.06 -10.60 7.83
C LEU A 19 9.79 -11.37 7.48
N LYS A 20 9.21 -12.09 8.46
CA LYS A 20 7.98 -12.86 8.29
C LYS A 20 6.82 -11.94 7.91
N THR A 21 6.61 -10.85 8.64
CA THR A 21 5.53 -9.89 8.36
C THR A 21 5.69 -9.21 6.99
N TYR A 22 6.93 -8.86 6.61
CA TYR A 22 7.21 -8.31 5.27
C TYR A 22 6.98 -9.33 4.15
N LEU A 23 7.37 -10.60 4.36
CA LEU A 23 7.23 -11.65 3.36
C LEU A 23 5.76 -12.05 3.17
N ASP A 24 4.99 -12.10 4.25
CA ASP A 24 3.54 -12.34 4.19
C ASP A 24 2.83 -11.21 3.43
N GLY A 25 3.16 -9.95 3.74
CA GLY A 25 2.63 -8.80 3.00
C GLY A 25 2.99 -8.80 1.52
N PHE A 26 4.23 -9.14 1.21
CA PHE A 26 4.69 -9.30 -0.17
C PHE A 26 3.91 -10.41 -0.89
N PHE A 27 3.69 -11.55 -0.23
CA PHE A 27 2.91 -12.64 -0.78
C PHE A 27 1.47 -12.21 -1.10
N TYR A 28 0.78 -11.55 -0.16
CA TYR A 28 -0.58 -11.03 -0.41
C TYR A 28 -0.62 -10.02 -1.55
N ALA A 29 0.35 -9.11 -1.63
CA ALA A 29 0.45 -8.12 -2.70
C ALA A 29 0.69 -8.77 -4.08
N VAL A 30 1.52 -9.81 -4.15
CA VAL A 30 1.79 -10.54 -5.40
C VAL A 30 0.57 -11.34 -5.82
N VAL A 31 -0.07 -12.07 -4.91
CA VAL A 31 -1.28 -12.85 -5.23
C VAL A 31 -2.40 -11.94 -5.75
N LEU A 32 -2.63 -10.80 -5.08
CA LEU A 32 -3.68 -9.87 -5.48
C LEU A 32 -3.40 -9.16 -6.81
N THR A 33 -2.15 -9.10 -7.26
CA THR A 33 -1.80 -8.53 -8.59
C THR A 33 -1.84 -9.58 -9.69
N VAL A 34 -1.35 -10.79 -9.41
CA VAL A 34 -1.33 -11.87 -10.39
C VAL A 34 -2.74 -12.31 -10.78
N ILE A 35 -3.68 -12.40 -9.84
CA ILE A 35 -5.07 -12.81 -10.11
C ILE A 35 -5.76 -11.93 -11.18
N PRO A 36 -5.89 -10.60 -11.01
CA PRO A 36 -6.56 -9.75 -11.97
C PRO A 36 -5.83 -9.69 -13.32
N PHE A 37 -4.49 -9.73 -13.31
CA PHE A 37 -3.69 -9.74 -14.54
C PHE A 37 -3.88 -11.03 -15.33
N ALA A 38 -3.81 -12.19 -14.66
CA ALA A 38 -4.03 -13.49 -15.28
C ALA A 38 -5.44 -13.58 -15.89
N LEU A 39 -6.46 -13.09 -15.17
CA LEU A 39 -7.84 -13.14 -15.65
C LEU A 39 -8.07 -12.31 -16.92
N VAL A 40 -7.43 -11.13 -17.01
CA VAL A 40 -7.50 -10.27 -18.20
C VAL A 40 -6.66 -10.85 -19.34
N TRP A 41 -5.48 -11.39 -19.03
CA TRP A 41 -4.59 -11.98 -20.03
C TRP A 41 -5.16 -13.25 -20.69
N LEU A 42 -5.86 -14.07 -19.92
CA LEU A 42 -6.57 -15.26 -20.42
C LEU A 42 -7.80 -14.91 -21.29
N GLY A 43 -8.12 -13.62 -21.47
CA GLY A 43 -9.22 -13.16 -22.32
C GLY A 43 -10.61 -13.50 -21.76
N GLY A 44 -10.72 -13.83 -20.48
CA GLY A 44 -11.95 -14.36 -19.87
C GLY A 44 -13.07 -13.33 -19.66
N MET A 45 -12.86 -12.04 -19.95
CA MET A 45 -13.84 -10.98 -19.64
C MET A 45 -13.97 -9.92 -20.74
N LYS A 46 -15.19 -9.38 -20.86
CA LYS A 46 -15.48 -8.17 -21.66
C LYS A 46 -14.76 -6.95 -21.05
N LYS A 47 -14.43 -5.95 -21.88
CA LYS A 47 -13.65 -4.76 -21.48
C LYS A 47 -14.20 -4.06 -20.22
N THR A 48 -15.50 -3.78 -20.19
CA THR A 48 -16.14 -3.04 -19.08
C THR A 48 -16.05 -3.76 -17.72
N PRO A 49 -16.50 -5.04 -17.58
CA PRO A 49 -16.36 -5.74 -16.30
C PRO A 49 -14.89 -5.98 -15.91
N GLY A 50 -13.99 -6.17 -16.88
CA GLY A 50 -12.56 -6.30 -16.61
C GLY A 50 -11.97 -5.03 -15.97
N VAL A 51 -12.31 -3.84 -16.48
CA VAL A 51 -11.87 -2.55 -15.92
C VAL A 51 -12.39 -2.34 -14.50
N ILE A 52 -13.66 -2.65 -14.23
CA ILE A 52 -14.25 -2.53 -12.89
C ILE A 52 -13.52 -3.45 -11.91
N MET A 53 -13.31 -4.71 -12.30
CA MET A 53 -12.62 -5.68 -11.45
C MET A 53 -11.18 -5.23 -11.15
N ILE A 54 -10.38 -4.87 -12.17
CA ILE A 54 -9.00 -4.40 -11.97
C ILE A 54 -8.98 -3.20 -11.03
N THR A 55 -9.91 -2.26 -11.20
CA THR A 55 -10.01 -1.07 -10.34
C THR A 55 -10.29 -1.46 -8.88
N ALA A 56 -11.20 -2.41 -8.64
CA ALA A 56 -11.48 -2.91 -7.30
C ALA A 56 -10.25 -3.58 -6.66
N PHE A 57 -9.55 -4.44 -7.41
CA PHE A 57 -8.31 -5.08 -6.94
C PHE A 57 -7.22 -4.04 -6.65
N ALA A 58 -7.10 -2.98 -7.47
CA ALA A 58 -6.15 -1.89 -7.23
C ALA A 58 -6.44 -1.12 -5.93
N VAL A 59 -7.71 -0.87 -5.61
CA VAL A 59 -8.10 -0.23 -4.34
C VAL A 59 -7.75 -1.12 -3.15
N ILE A 60 -8.04 -2.42 -3.22
CA ILE A 60 -7.67 -3.38 -2.16
C ILE A 60 -6.14 -3.44 -1.99
N GLN A 61 -5.38 -3.36 -3.08
CA GLN A 61 -3.91 -3.37 -3.07
C GLN A 61 -3.31 -2.20 -2.28
N ILE A 62 -3.93 -1.01 -2.36
CA ILE A 62 -3.55 0.15 -1.55
C ILE A 62 -3.70 -0.17 -0.06
N GLY A 63 -4.80 -0.83 0.33
CA GLY A 63 -5.05 -1.26 1.70
C GLY A 63 -4.01 -2.25 2.23
N ILE A 64 -3.63 -3.24 1.42
CA ILE A 64 -2.57 -4.21 1.77
C ILE A 64 -1.24 -3.47 2.00
N HIS A 65 -0.87 -2.52 1.13
CA HIS A 65 0.37 -1.76 1.29
C HIS A 65 0.36 -0.94 2.58
N MET A 66 -0.76 -0.29 2.89
CA MET A 66 -0.93 0.47 4.12
C MET A 66 -0.83 -0.41 5.37
N ARG A 67 -1.31 -1.66 5.32
CA ARG A 67 -1.24 -2.57 6.47
C ARG A 67 0.15 -3.19 6.65
N PHE A 68 0.71 -3.79 5.60
CA PHE A 68 1.90 -4.61 5.69
C PHE A 68 3.22 -3.85 5.51
N PHE A 69 3.24 -2.80 4.69
CA PHE A 69 4.48 -2.04 4.46
C PHE A 69 4.57 -0.85 5.40
N LEU A 70 3.48 -0.10 5.56
CA LEU A 70 3.44 1.06 6.46
C LEU A 70 3.30 0.66 7.94
N HIS A 71 3.15 -0.63 8.25
CA HIS A 71 3.07 -1.19 9.62
C HIS A 71 2.16 -0.38 10.54
N TYR A 72 1.06 0.14 10.00
CA TYR A 72 0.17 0.97 10.80
C TYR A 72 -0.49 0.10 11.88
N SER A 73 -0.10 0.35 13.14
CA SER A 73 -0.64 -0.33 14.31
C SER A 73 -1.75 0.53 14.92
N THR A 74 -3.01 0.23 14.59
CA THR A 74 -4.19 0.93 15.15
C THR A 74 -4.21 0.95 16.68
N GLU A 75 -3.60 -0.03 17.34
CA GLU A 75 -3.68 -0.22 18.79
C GLU A 75 -2.77 0.72 19.61
N ARG A 76 -1.71 1.28 19.00
CA ARG A 76 -0.76 2.19 19.69
C ARG A 76 -0.34 3.42 18.86
N ALA A 77 -0.99 3.65 17.71
CA ALA A 77 -0.66 4.79 16.87
C ALA A 77 -1.03 6.11 17.56
N PRO A 78 -0.15 7.12 17.57
CA PRO A 78 -0.49 8.45 18.06
C PRO A 78 -1.56 9.08 17.14
N VAL A 79 -2.45 9.89 17.70
CA VAL A 79 -3.54 10.56 16.96
C VAL A 79 -3.02 11.34 15.74
N SER A 80 -1.83 11.93 15.83
CA SER A 80 -1.17 12.61 14.72
C SER A 80 -0.90 11.68 13.54
N ALA A 81 -0.44 10.45 13.77
CA ALA A 81 -0.22 9.47 12.71
C ALA A 81 -1.53 9.03 12.05
N THR A 82 -2.59 8.82 12.85
CA THR A 82 -3.93 8.52 12.35
C THR A 82 -4.46 9.63 11.43
N ILE A 83 -4.33 10.89 11.86
CA ILE A 83 -4.76 12.06 11.08
C ILE A 83 -3.94 12.18 9.79
N SER A 84 -2.62 11.96 9.84
CA SER A 84 -1.76 12.00 8.64
C SER A 84 -2.17 10.94 7.62
N ILE A 85 -2.50 9.71 8.05
CA ILE A 85 -2.97 8.67 7.13
C ILE A 85 -4.35 9.00 6.56
N ALA A 86 -5.28 9.46 7.40
CA ALA A 86 -6.60 9.87 6.93
C ALA A 86 -6.50 10.98 5.88
N LEU A 87 -5.63 11.97 6.11
CA LEU A 87 -5.34 13.03 5.15
C LEU A 87 -4.75 12.47 3.86
N ALA A 88 -3.78 11.55 3.94
CA ALA A 88 -3.18 10.93 2.76
C ALA A 88 -4.21 10.17 1.91
N ILE A 89 -5.14 9.44 2.54
CA ILE A 89 -6.23 8.75 1.83
C ILE A 89 -7.13 9.76 1.13
N ILE A 90 -7.57 10.80 1.83
CA ILE A 90 -8.46 11.83 1.27
C ILE A 90 -7.77 12.55 0.10
N ALA A 91 -6.51 12.98 0.29
CA ALA A 91 -5.74 13.65 -0.75
C ALA A 91 -5.55 12.74 -1.97
N GLY A 92 -5.24 11.46 -1.77
CA GLY A 92 -5.15 10.47 -2.85
C GLY A 92 -6.47 10.30 -3.61
N ALA A 93 -7.60 10.22 -2.90
CA ALA A 93 -8.92 10.13 -3.52
C ALA A 93 -9.26 11.38 -4.34
N VAL A 94 -8.93 12.57 -3.85
CA VAL A 94 -9.11 13.83 -4.58
C VAL A 94 -8.19 13.91 -5.79
N PHE A 95 -6.94 13.45 -5.70
CA PHE A 95 -6.04 13.44 -6.86
C PHE A 95 -6.51 12.48 -7.95
N VAL A 96 -6.91 11.25 -7.59
CA VAL A 96 -7.40 10.28 -8.58
C VAL A 96 -8.73 10.73 -9.16
N GLY A 97 -9.70 11.06 -8.32
CA GLY A 97 -11.02 11.52 -8.76
C GLY A 97 -10.95 12.81 -9.55
N GLY A 98 -10.15 13.78 -9.08
CA GLY A 98 -9.90 15.05 -9.76
C GLY A 98 -9.21 14.87 -11.11
N ALA A 99 -8.19 14.02 -11.20
CA ALA A 99 -7.53 13.73 -12.47
C ALA A 99 -8.48 13.09 -13.48
N LEU A 100 -9.29 12.11 -13.06
CA LEU A 100 -10.30 11.48 -13.90
C LEU A 100 -11.37 12.48 -14.36
N TRP A 101 -11.84 13.35 -13.46
CA TRP A 101 -12.82 14.39 -13.79
C TRP A 101 -12.27 15.39 -14.80
N ILE A 102 -11.09 15.94 -14.54
CA ILE A 102 -10.45 16.96 -15.39
C ILE A 102 -10.18 16.40 -16.78
N MET A 103 -9.60 15.20 -16.88
CA MET A 103 -9.33 14.58 -18.18
C MET A 103 -10.62 14.26 -18.95
N GLY A 104 -11.67 13.82 -18.26
CA GLY A 104 -12.98 13.57 -18.87
C GLY A 104 -13.63 14.83 -19.41
N ASP A 105 -13.65 15.91 -18.62
CA ASP A 105 -14.20 17.21 -19.02
C ASP A 105 -13.40 17.84 -20.17
N LEU A 106 -12.07 17.78 -20.09
CA LEU A 106 -11.19 18.26 -21.15
C LEU A 106 -11.42 17.51 -22.47
N ASN A 107 -11.52 16.18 -22.42
CA ASN A 107 -11.81 15.36 -23.59
C ASN A 107 -13.14 15.74 -24.25
N ALA A 108 -14.19 15.96 -23.45
CA ALA A 108 -15.50 16.37 -23.95
C ALA A 108 -15.49 17.78 -24.57
N ARG A 109 -14.61 18.68 -24.11
CA ARG A 109 -14.48 20.06 -24.64
C ARG A 109 -13.54 20.18 -25.84
N MET A 110 -12.62 19.23 -26.02
CA MET A 110 -11.62 19.25 -27.10
C MET A 110 -12.03 18.41 -28.32
N MET A 111 -13.05 17.57 -28.21
CA MET A 111 -13.65 16.89 -29.36
C MET A 111 -14.81 17.75 -29.90
N PRO A 112 -14.72 18.30 -31.13
CA PRO A 112 -15.82 19.05 -31.75
C PRO A 112 -17.01 18.16 -32.13
#